data_AF-A0A1K1NQS4-F1
#
_entry.id   AF-A0A1K1NQS4-F1
#
_cell.length_a   1.000
_cell.length_b   1.000
_cell.length_c   1.000
_cell.angle_alpha   90.00
_cell.angle_beta   90.00
_cell.angle_gamma   90.00
#
_symmetry.space_group_name_H-M   'P 1'
#
loop_
_entity.id
_entity.type
_entity.pdbx_description
1 polymer ?
#
loop_
_entity_poly.entity_id
_entity_poly.type
_entity_poly.pdbx_seq_one_letter_code
_entity_poly.pdbx_strand_id
1 'polypeptide(L)'
;MLGEDYNEMLNEIKRFNYEKIYKNKKFDRYKKYVSTVIRAIYDILIDTYLGADTIKNLLNMRKLFPMLIPDFLDHLDKYLSPELLGNVLGKYKRYDNEKIYGCLETKQIYAQAIIDFISGMTDRYAIEAYNELLRY
;
A
#
# COMPACT_ATOMS: atom_id res chain seq x y z
N MET A 1 -9.18 -41.13 10.45
CA MET A 1 -9.10 -41.20 11.93
C MET A 1 -8.20 -40.12 12.52
N LEU A 2 -6.87 -40.23 12.68
CA LEU A 2 -6.08 -39.16 13.33
C LEU A 2 -6.23 -37.77 12.68
N GLY A 3 -6.24 -37.66 11.35
CA GLY A 3 -6.38 -36.37 10.65
C GLY A 3 -7.77 -35.72 10.74
N GLU A 4 -8.82 -36.46 11.05
CA GLU A 4 -10.19 -35.94 11.19
C GLU A 4 -10.38 -35.28 12.56
N ASP A 5 -9.91 -35.96 13.63
CA ASP A 5 -9.99 -35.43 15.00
C ASP A 5 -9.19 -34.12 15.16
N TYR A 6 -8.02 -34.01 14.54
CA TYR A 6 -7.24 -32.76 14.54
C TYR A 6 -7.93 -31.63 13.74
N ASN A 7 -8.61 -31.97 12.65
CA ASN A 7 -9.35 -30.99 11.85
C ASN A 7 -10.57 -30.47 12.62
N GLU A 8 -11.30 -31.38 13.27
CA GLU A 8 -12.43 -31.03 14.13
C GLU A 8 -11.97 -30.07 15.24
N MET A 9 -10.91 -30.41 15.98
CA MET A 9 -10.33 -29.54 17.01
C MET A 9 -9.94 -28.15 16.47
N LEU A 10 -9.30 -28.08 15.30
CA LEU A 10 -8.96 -26.79 14.66
C LEU A 10 -10.20 -25.96 14.32
N ASN A 11 -11.28 -26.61 13.86
CA ASN A 11 -12.54 -25.94 13.56
C ASN A 11 -13.24 -25.44 14.83
N GLU A 12 -13.16 -26.19 15.93
CA GLU A 12 -13.69 -25.76 17.23
C GLU A 12 -12.98 -24.52 17.74
N ILE A 13 -11.64 -24.51 17.71
CA ILE A 13 -10.83 -23.35 18.11
C ILE A 13 -11.15 -22.13 17.25
N LYS A 14 -11.26 -22.30 15.92
CA LYS A 14 -11.67 -21.22 15.02
C LYS A 14 -13.05 -20.69 15.39
N ARG A 15 -14.04 -21.57 15.55
CA ARG A 15 -15.42 -21.20 15.91
C ARG A 15 -15.45 -20.41 17.21
N PHE A 16 -14.75 -20.88 18.23
CA PHE A 16 -14.62 -20.19 19.51
C PHE A 16 -14.02 -18.78 19.35
N ASN A 17 -12.93 -18.64 18.61
CA ASN A 17 -12.29 -17.34 18.35
C ASN A 17 -13.22 -16.38 17.60
N TYR A 18 -13.94 -16.87 16.59
CA TYR A 18 -14.92 -16.06 15.86
C TYR A 18 -16.05 -15.58 16.77
N GLU A 19 -16.60 -16.45 17.60
CA GLU A 19 -17.72 -16.12 18.47
C GLU A 19 -17.35 -15.19 19.63
N LYS A 20 -16.18 -15.39 20.24
CA LYS A 20 -15.80 -14.71 21.48
C LYS A 20 -14.85 -13.52 21.28
N ILE A 21 -14.06 -13.52 20.20
CA ILE A 21 -13.06 -12.49 19.94
C ILE A 21 -13.47 -11.65 18.72
N TYR A 22 -13.56 -12.26 17.53
CA TYR A 22 -13.69 -11.48 16.28
C TYR A 22 -15.08 -10.85 16.05
N LYS A 23 -16.16 -11.38 16.66
CA LYS A 23 -17.50 -10.79 16.62
C LYS A 23 -17.71 -9.62 17.60
N ASN A 24 -16.67 -9.19 18.32
CA ASN A 24 -16.79 -8.04 19.20
C ASN A 24 -17.04 -6.76 18.39
N LYS A 25 -18.12 -6.02 18.69
CA LYS A 25 -18.53 -4.77 18.02
C LYS A 25 -17.44 -3.70 17.97
N LYS A 26 -16.44 -3.74 18.86
CA LYS A 26 -15.26 -2.85 18.80
C LYS A 26 -14.47 -3.06 17.51
N PHE A 27 -14.35 -4.29 17.01
CA PHE A 27 -13.66 -4.59 15.75
C PHE A 27 -14.40 -4.03 14.54
N ASP A 28 -15.74 -3.92 14.58
CA ASP A 28 -16.49 -3.34 13.45
C ASP A 28 -16.15 -1.86 13.25
N ARG A 29 -16.01 -1.10 14.35
CA ARG A 29 -15.59 0.31 14.29
C ARG A 29 -14.16 0.42 13.78
N TYR A 30 -13.25 -0.42 14.29
CA TYR A 30 -11.86 -0.45 13.84
C TYR A 30 -11.74 -0.77 12.34
N LYS A 31 -12.45 -1.80 11.86
CA LYS A 31 -12.45 -2.18 10.43
C LYS A 31 -12.93 -1.04 9.52
N LYS A 32 -13.99 -0.33 9.93
CA LYS A 32 -14.49 0.84 9.18
C LYS A 32 -13.45 1.97 9.14
N TYR A 33 -12.81 2.24 10.28
CA TYR A 33 -11.73 3.22 10.37
C TYR A 33 -10.56 2.86 9.44
N VAL A 34 -10.02 1.63 9.54
CA VAL A 34 -8.92 1.16 8.70
C VAL A 34 -9.29 1.18 7.22
N SER A 35 -10.52 0.79 6.86
CA SER A 35 -10.98 0.90 5.47
C SER A 35 -11.00 2.34 4.97
N THR A 36 -11.26 3.32 5.83
CA THR A 36 -11.26 4.74 5.46
C THR A 36 -9.82 5.22 5.24
N VAL A 37 -8.92 4.86 6.16
CA VAL A 37 -7.48 5.15 6.09
C VAL A 37 -6.89 4.64 4.78
N ILE A 38 -7.07 3.36 4.46
CA ILE A 38 -6.49 2.72 3.27
C ILE A 38 -7.05 3.34 1.98
N ARG A 39 -8.37 3.57 1.91
CA ARG A 39 -9.00 4.17 0.73
C ARG A 39 -8.50 5.58 0.48
N ALA A 40 -8.42 6.42 1.51
CA ALA A 40 -7.94 7.78 1.35
C ALA A 40 -6.49 7.85 0.85
N ILE A 41 -5.61 6.97 1.35
CA ILE A 41 -4.23 6.89 0.85
C ILE A 41 -4.23 6.46 -0.62
N TYR A 42 -5.01 5.44 -0.97
CA TYR A 42 -5.13 4.97 -2.35
C TYR A 42 -5.63 6.07 -3.29
N ASP A 43 -6.70 6.77 -2.90
CA ASP A 43 -7.35 7.82 -3.68
C ASP A 43 -6.37 8.98 -3.97
N ILE A 44 -5.62 9.43 -2.95
CA ILE A 44 -4.59 10.46 -3.15
C ILE A 44 -3.51 10.01 -4.13
N LEU A 45 -3.03 8.76 -4.03
CA LEU A 45 -1.97 8.27 -4.90
C LEU A 45 -2.48 8.05 -6.34
N ILE A 46 -3.64 7.42 -6.52
CA ILE A 46 -4.18 7.09 -7.85
C ILE A 46 -4.53 8.34 -8.66
N ASP A 47 -4.94 9.43 -7.99
CA ASP A 47 -5.23 10.72 -8.62
C ASP A 47 -3.97 11.41 -9.17
N THR A 48 -2.77 10.95 -8.77
CA THR A 48 -1.53 11.49 -9.31
C THR A 48 -1.12 10.89 -10.65
N TYR A 49 -1.81 9.84 -11.11
CA TYR A 49 -1.49 9.16 -12.37
C TYR A 49 -1.67 10.09 -13.57
N LEU A 50 -0.61 10.28 -14.34
CA LEU A 50 -0.57 11.13 -15.54
C LEU A 50 0.30 10.53 -16.64
N GLY A 51 0.22 9.21 -16.84
CA GLY A 51 1.03 8.49 -17.84
C GLY A 51 2.53 8.77 -17.64
N ALA A 52 3.20 9.23 -18.70
CA ALA A 52 4.64 9.55 -18.67
C ALA A 52 5.01 10.65 -17.65
N ASP A 53 4.09 11.55 -17.31
CA ASP A 53 4.32 12.64 -16.36
C ASP A 53 4.00 12.26 -14.90
N THR A 54 3.64 11.00 -14.61
CA THR A 54 3.26 10.54 -13.26
C THR A 54 4.33 10.86 -12.20
N ILE A 55 5.61 10.60 -12.50
CA ILE A 55 6.71 10.89 -11.56
C ILE A 55 6.82 12.39 -11.28
N LYS A 56 6.68 13.22 -12.31
CA LYS A 56 6.69 14.69 -12.17
C LYS A 56 5.51 15.17 -11.32
N ASN A 57 4.33 14.60 -11.52
CA ASN A 57 3.14 14.95 -10.76
C ASN A 57 3.29 14.60 -9.27
N LEU A 58 3.82 13.41 -8.96
CA LEU A 58 4.16 13.01 -7.60
C LEU A 58 5.14 14.00 -6.95
N LEU A 59 6.21 14.39 -7.65
CA LEU A 59 7.19 15.34 -7.11
C LEU A 59 6.58 16.72 -6.77
N ASN A 60 5.58 17.18 -7.53
CA ASN A 60 4.85 18.41 -7.23
C ASN A 60 4.05 18.30 -5.93
N MET A 61 3.52 17.12 -5.63
CA MET A 61 2.75 16.85 -4.41
C MET A 61 3.61 16.61 -3.17
N ARG A 62 4.94 16.46 -3.35
CA ARG A 62 5.88 16.20 -2.25
C ARG A 62 5.86 17.25 -1.15
N LYS A 63 5.55 18.51 -1.46
CA LYS A 63 5.44 19.57 -0.44
C LYS A 63 4.15 19.45 0.38
N LEU A 64 3.07 18.97 -0.23
CA LEU A 64 1.77 18.78 0.44
C LEU A 64 1.78 17.53 1.31
N PHE A 65 2.47 16.47 0.85
CA PHE A 65 2.59 15.19 1.55
C PHE A 65 4.07 14.79 1.73
N PRO A 66 4.82 15.48 2.62
CA PRO A 66 6.25 15.27 2.83
C PRO A 66 6.67 13.89 3.36
N MET A 67 5.75 13.04 3.80
CA MET A 67 6.02 11.66 4.24
C MET A 67 5.54 10.66 3.18
N LEU A 68 4.25 10.67 2.83
CA LEU A 68 3.67 9.67 1.93
C LEU A 68 4.34 9.64 0.55
N ILE A 69 4.56 10.81 -0.05
CA ILE A 69 5.04 10.91 -1.43
C ILE A 69 6.52 10.50 -1.56
N PRO A 70 7.46 10.97 -0.73
CA PRO A 70 8.84 10.49 -0.77
C PRO A 70 8.96 8.98 -0.59
N ASP A 71 8.21 8.40 0.34
CA ASP A 71 8.28 6.96 0.60
C ASP A 71 7.71 6.14 -0.55
N PHE A 72 6.62 6.61 -1.17
CA PHE A 72 6.08 5.97 -2.36
C PHE A 72 7.03 6.09 -3.56
N LEU A 73 7.69 7.24 -3.75
CA LEU A 73 8.72 7.41 -4.77
C LEU A 73 9.92 6.49 -4.54
N ASP A 74 10.36 6.31 -3.29
CA ASP A 74 11.44 5.38 -2.93
C ASP A 74 11.02 3.92 -3.15
N HIS A 75 9.73 3.57 -2.96
CA HIS A 75 9.18 2.27 -3.37
C HIS A 75 9.26 2.06 -4.88
N LEU A 76 8.76 3.02 -5.67
CA LEU A 76 8.78 2.95 -7.13
C LEU A 76 10.20 2.84 -7.70
N ASP A 77 11.16 3.59 -7.15
CA ASP A 77 12.56 3.60 -7.62
C ASP A 77 13.23 2.20 -7.57
N LYS A 78 12.74 1.29 -6.70
CA LYS A 78 13.26 -0.09 -6.62
C LYS A 78 12.79 -0.96 -7.78
N TYR A 79 11.59 -0.73 -8.30
CA TYR A 79 10.87 -1.68 -9.17
C TYR A 79 10.51 -1.12 -10.55
N LEU A 80 10.83 0.15 -10.83
CA LEU A 80 10.69 0.75 -12.15
C LEU A 80 11.88 0.45 -13.06
N SER A 81 11.60 0.42 -14.37
CA SER A 81 12.63 0.26 -15.38
C SER A 81 13.50 1.52 -15.49
N PRO A 82 14.82 1.39 -15.74
CA PRO A 82 15.76 2.52 -15.76
C PRO A 82 15.43 3.65 -16.73
N GLU A 83 14.66 3.36 -17.78
CA GLU A 83 14.23 4.30 -18.82
C GLU A 83 13.35 5.42 -18.26
N LEU A 84 12.53 5.12 -17.24
CA LEU A 84 11.68 6.11 -16.58
C LEU A 84 12.39 6.88 -15.45
N LEU A 85 13.51 6.33 -14.95
CA LEU A 85 14.18 6.86 -13.76
C LEU A 85 14.86 8.22 -14.01
N GLY A 86 15.26 8.50 -15.26
CA GLY A 86 15.90 9.78 -15.61
C GLY A 86 17.05 10.13 -14.65
N ASN A 87 17.17 11.41 -14.29
CA ASN A 87 18.10 11.93 -13.27
C ASN A 87 17.43 12.16 -11.90
N VAL A 88 16.12 11.91 -11.78
CA VAL A 88 15.33 12.28 -10.60
C VAL A 88 15.12 11.09 -9.66
N LEU A 89 14.97 9.90 -10.25
CA LEU A 89 14.99 8.62 -9.58
C LEU A 89 16.18 7.81 -10.11
N GLY A 90 16.62 6.79 -9.38
CA GLY A 90 17.75 5.97 -9.79
C GLY A 90 18.73 5.63 -8.68
N LYS A 91 18.36 5.86 -7.43
CA LYS A 91 19.13 5.42 -6.26
C LYS A 91 19.33 3.90 -6.29
N TYR A 92 18.43 3.16 -6.95
CA TYR A 92 18.41 1.71 -7.00
C TYR A 92 18.62 1.12 -8.39
N LYS A 93 19.18 1.89 -9.35
CA LYS A 93 19.58 1.36 -10.68
C LYS A 93 20.53 0.16 -10.60
N ARG A 94 21.28 0.05 -9.50
CA ARG A 94 22.20 -1.07 -9.21
C ARG A 94 21.52 -2.35 -8.71
N TYR A 95 20.22 -2.32 -8.44
CA TYR A 95 19.52 -3.50 -7.94
C TYR A 95 19.10 -4.39 -9.11
N ASP A 96 19.55 -5.65 -9.06
CA ASP A 96 19.25 -6.70 -10.04
C ASP A 96 17.85 -7.31 -9.86
N ASN A 97 17.00 -6.73 -9.01
CA ASN A 97 15.63 -7.19 -8.87
C ASN A 97 14.84 -6.94 -10.16
N GLU A 98 13.87 -7.81 -10.41
CA GLU A 98 12.93 -7.66 -11.52
C GLU A 98 12.17 -6.33 -11.42
N LYS A 99 12.05 -5.64 -12.55
CA LYS A 99 11.39 -4.33 -12.68
C LYS A 99 9.92 -4.53 -13.05
N ILE A 100 9.15 -4.99 -12.07
CA ILE A 100 7.77 -5.46 -12.21
C ILE A 100 6.75 -4.36 -12.60
N TYR A 101 7.12 -3.08 -12.52
CA TYR A 101 6.23 -1.96 -12.87
C TYR A 101 6.56 -1.28 -14.19
N GLY A 102 7.57 -1.78 -14.94
CA GLY A 102 7.93 -1.21 -16.23
C GLY A 102 8.16 0.30 -16.16
N CYS A 103 7.54 1.02 -17.10
CA CYS A 103 7.52 2.47 -17.23
C CYS A 103 6.19 3.11 -16.75
N LEU A 104 5.38 2.42 -15.93
CA LEU A 104 4.03 2.87 -15.54
C LEU A 104 3.12 3.16 -16.75
N GLU A 105 3.22 2.31 -17.77
CA GLU A 105 2.60 2.49 -19.09
C GLU A 105 1.07 2.57 -18.99
N THR A 106 0.48 1.95 -17.97
CA THR A 106 -0.96 1.89 -17.77
C THR A 106 -1.35 2.26 -16.33
N LYS A 107 -2.57 2.80 -16.19
CA LYS A 107 -3.15 3.09 -14.87
C LYS A 107 -3.26 1.84 -14.00
N GLN A 108 -3.44 0.67 -14.62
CA GLN A 108 -3.53 -0.63 -13.94
C GLN A 108 -2.20 -1.02 -13.30
N ILE A 109 -1.08 -0.85 -14.02
CA ILE A 109 0.27 -1.11 -13.47
C ILE A 109 0.53 -0.16 -12.29
N TYR A 110 0.20 1.12 -12.45
CA TYR A 110 0.35 2.11 -11.38
C TYR A 110 -0.54 1.80 -10.16
N ALA A 111 -1.79 1.40 -10.39
CA ALA A 111 -2.70 0.95 -9.34
C ALA A 111 -2.14 -0.27 -8.59
N GLN A 112 -1.52 -1.23 -9.29
CA GLN A 112 -0.86 -2.37 -8.66
C GLN A 112 0.32 -1.92 -7.79
N ALA A 113 1.15 -0.99 -8.28
CA ALA A 113 2.26 -0.46 -7.49
C ALA A 113 1.79 0.24 -6.19
N ILE A 114 0.64 0.93 -6.24
CA ILE A 114 0.01 1.50 -5.04
C ILE A 114 -0.47 0.41 -4.09
N ILE A 115 -1.15 -0.63 -4.61
CA ILE A 115 -1.64 -1.75 -3.79
C ILE A 115 -0.48 -2.45 -3.08
N ASP A 116 0.59 -2.73 -3.79
CA ASP A 116 1.78 -3.37 -3.24
C ASP A 116 2.42 -2.49 -2.14
N PHE A 117 2.55 -1.19 -2.40
CA PHE A 117 3.06 -0.24 -1.43
C PHE A 117 2.20 -0.19 -0.15
N ILE A 118 0.88 -0.08 -0.28
CA ILE A 118 -0.06 -0.08 0.84
C ILE A 118 0.00 -1.40 1.60
N SER A 119 0.12 -2.53 0.91
CA SER A 119 0.21 -3.85 1.54
C SER A 119 1.48 -4.02 2.38
N GLY A 120 2.54 -3.27 2.06
CA GLY A 120 3.79 -3.22 2.82
C GLY A 120 3.77 -2.26 4.02
N MET A 121 2.70 -1.49 4.21
CA MET A 121 2.59 -0.55 5.34
C MET A 121 2.32 -1.28 6.66
N THR A 122 2.88 -0.76 7.74
CA THR A 122 2.42 -1.11 9.10
C THR A 122 1.17 -0.30 9.45
N ASP A 123 0.31 -0.81 10.35
CA ASP A 123 -0.87 -0.07 10.86
C ASP A 123 -0.50 1.34 11.34
N ARG A 124 0.63 1.48 12.06
CA ARG A 124 1.12 2.78 12.54
C ARG A 124 1.44 3.72 11.39
N TYR A 125 2.16 3.24 10.38
CA TYR A 125 2.54 4.05 9.22
C TYR A 125 1.30 4.50 8.43
N ALA A 126 0.35 3.59 8.16
CA ALA A 126 -0.86 3.92 7.41
C ALA A 126 -1.69 5.01 8.14
N ILE A 127 -1.79 4.94 9.47
CA ILE A 127 -2.44 5.97 10.27
C ILE A 127 -1.68 7.30 10.21
N GLU A 128 -0.35 7.28 10.28
CA GLU A 128 0.48 8.50 10.16
C GLU A 128 0.34 9.16 8.79
N ALA A 129 0.41 8.37 7.71
CA ALA A 129 0.14 8.84 6.36
C ALA A 129 -1.27 9.45 6.25
N TYR A 130 -2.30 8.76 6.71
CA TYR A 130 -3.66 9.31 6.71
C TYR A 130 -3.79 10.61 7.53
N ASN A 131 -3.10 10.72 8.66
CA ASN A 131 -3.11 11.96 9.44
C ASN A 131 -2.40 13.11 8.71
N GLU A 132 -1.40 12.82 7.87
CA GLU A 132 -0.79 13.80 6.98
C GLU A 132 -1.79 14.38 5.98
N LEU A 133 -2.68 13.53 5.42
CA LEU A 133 -3.72 13.94 4.48
C LEU A 133 -4.71 14.98 5.05
N LEU A 134 -4.82 15.06 6.37
CA LEU A 134 -5.75 15.94 7.08
C LEU A 134 -5.11 17.26 7.54
N ARG A 135 -3.80 17.46 7.33
CA ARG A 135 -3.08 18.66 7.76
C ARG A 135 -3.20 19.74 6.69
N TYR A 136 -3.52 20.97 7.13
CA TYR A 136 -3.62 22.19 6.32
C TYR A 136 -2.68 23.27 6.87
#